data_AF-A0A2M9ZT51-F1
#
_entry.id   AF-A0A2M9ZT51-F1
#
_cell.length_a   1.000
_cell.length_b   1.000
_cell.length_c   1.000
_cell.angle_alpha   90.00
_cell.angle_beta   90.00
_cell.angle_gamma   90.00
#
_symmetry.space_group_name_H-M   'P 1'
#
loop_
_entity.id
_entity.type
_entity.pdbx_description
1 polymer ?
#
loop_
_entity_poly.entity_id
_entity_poly.type
_entity_poly.pdbx_seq_one_letter_code
_entity_poly.pdbx_strand_id
1 'polypeptide(L)'
;MLSCGLENISLLEIFELLKNILLGITGIVGSIVAWRGLNTWKRQISGEHQHETAMKLLRSLIEVRSRIKDVRRSIDMTSEHYDAFKEIEGREPANSSELDQKDYLRIVRGKRLNDALDRLDVAKIDTEIVFDALVISEVEKISKFIAKLNKSIMVHNQAKMYPAYLSSDENKKAYEVLYSNGPDDVYGQEIELIIKNVRELLKEFIS
;
A
#
# COMPACT_ATOMS: atom_id res chain seq x y z
N MET A 1 -5.29 89.18 11.11
CA MET A 1 -6.31 88.17 11.45
C MET A 1 -6.46 87.27 10.23
N LEU A 2 -5.80 86.11 10.28
CA LEU A 2 -5.96 84.90 9.44
C LEU A 2 -6.46 85.10 7.99
N SER A 3 -5.56 85.43 7.07
CA SER A 3 -5.77 85.13 5.64
C SER A 3 -5.23 83.73 5.38
N CYS A 4 -6.14 82.77 5.31
CA CYS A 4 -5.88 81.34 5.14
C CYS A 4 -5.29 81.09 3.75
N GLY A 5 -4.01 80.72 3.69
CA GLY A 5 -3.35 80.26 2.46
C GLY A 5 -3.90 78.89 2.08
N LEU A 6 -4.88 78.87 1.19
CA LEU A 6 -5.21 77.68 0.40
C LEU A 6 -4.32 77.74 -0.84
N GLU A 7 -3.15 77.09 -0.75
CA GLU A 7 -2.26 76.84 -1.87
C GLU A 7 -3.02 76.06 -2.96
N ASN A 8 -2.94 76.54 -4.21
CA ASN A 8 -3.39 75.79 -5.38
C ASN A 8 -2.51 74.54 -5.51
N ILE A 9 -3.00 73.40 -5.03
CA ILE A 9 -2.40 72.10 -5.30
C ILE A 9 -2.30 71.94 -6.82
N SER A 10 -1.10 71.72 -7.34
CA SER A 10 -0.90 71.56 -8.77
C SER A 10 -1.50 70.23 -9.25
N LEU A 11 -2.09 70.18 -10.45
CA LEU A 11 -2.64 68.94 -11.03
C LEU A 11 -1.62 67.78 -11.05
N LEU A 12 -0.33 68.11 -11.13
CA LEU A 12 0.79 67.17 -11.08
C LEU A 12 0.90 66.45 -9.72
N GLU A 13 0.71 67.16 -8.61
CA GLU A 13 0.79 66.58 -7.26
C GLU A 13 -0.37 65.63 -6.98
N ILE A 14 -1.58 65.98 -7.45
CA ILE A 14 -2.76 65.10 -7.36
C ILE A 14 -2.51 63.81 -8.16
N PHE A 15 -1.91 63.92 -9.34
CA PHE A 15 -1.60 62.77 -10.19
C PHE A 15 -0.55 61.84 -9.57
N GLU A 16 0.54 62.38 -9.03
CA GLU A 16 1.56 61.56 -8.33
C GLU A 16 0.99 60.91 -7.05
N LEU A 17 0.11 61.60 -6.32
CA LEU A 17 -0.55 61.02 -5.15
C LEU A 17 -1.47 59.86 -5.53
N LEU A 18 -2.27 60.01 -6.59
CA LEU A 18 -3.12 58.93 -7.12
C LEU A 18 -2.29 57.73 -7.59
N LYS A 19 -1.18 57.97 -8.30
CA LYS A 19 -0.25 56.93 -8.75
C LYS A 19 0.35 56.17 -7.57
N ASN A 20 0.75 56.86 -6.51
CA ASN A 20 1.30 56.23 -5.30
C ASN A 20 0.24 55.40 -4.56
N ILE A 21 -1.00 55.88 -4.49
CA ILE A 21 -2.13 55.11 -3.94
C ILE A 21 -2.38 53.85 -4.78
N LEU A 22 -2.41 53.97 -6.12
CA LEU A 22 -2.58 52.84 -7.03
C LEU A 22 -1.45 51.81 -6.87
N LEU A 23 -0.19 52.26 -6.79
CA LEU A 23 0.96 51.39 -6.53
C LEU A 23 0.89 50.70 -5.16
N GLY A 24 0.40 51.39 -4.13
CA GLY A 24 0.14 50.81 -2.82
C GLY A 24 -0.93 49.71 -2.88
N ILE A 25 -2.04 49.98 -3.58
CA ILE A 25 -3.13 49.01 -3.76
C ILE A 25 -2.65 47.78 -4.55
N THR A 26 -1.91 47.97 -5.64
CA THR A 26 -1.40 46.84 -6.44
C THR A 26 -0.41 45.99 -5.65
N GLY A 27 0.45 46.61 -4.81
CA GLY A 27 1.32 45.88 -3.89
C GLY A 27 0.55 45.03 -2.86
N ILE A 28 -0.51 45.58 -2.27
CA ILE A 28 -1.38 44.86 -1.33
C ILE A 28 -2.10 43.71 -2.01
N VAL A 29 -2.73 43.95 -3.17
CA VAL A 29 -3.43 42.91 -3.93
C VAL A 29 -2.46 41.80 -4.36
N GLY A 30 -1.28 42.16 -4.86
CA GLY A 30 -0.22 41.21 -5.22
C GLY A 30 0.21 40.34 -4.03
N SER A 31 0.35 40.94 -2.85
CA SER A 31 0.70 40.21 -1.62
C SER A 31 -0.39 39.22 -1.20
N ILE A 32 -1.68 39.61 -1.28
CA ILE A 32 -2.80 38.73 -0.95
C ILE A 32 -2.89 37.56 -1.93
N VAL A 33 -2.72 37.82 -3.23
CA VAL A 33 -2.73 36.78 -4.27
C VAL A 33 -1.57 35.80 -4.07
N ALA A 34 -0.37 36.30 -3.81
CA ALA A 34 0.81 35.47 -3.52
C ALA A 34 0.58 34.57 -2.31
N TRP A 35 0.03 35.12 -1.21
CA TRP A 35 -0.27 34.35 -0.01
C TRP A 35 -1.32 33.25 -0.25
N ARG A 36 -2.41 33.57 -0.97
CA ARG A 36 -3.43 32.58 -1.34
C ARG A 36 -2.87 31.50 -2.29
N GLY A 37 -2.01 31.89 -3.23
CA GLY A 37 -1.32 30.98 -4.12
C GLY A 37 -0.44 29.99 -3.35
N LEU A 38 0.36 30.49 -2.39
CA LEU A 38 1.21 29.66 -1.55
C LEU A 38 0.42 28.66 -0.71
N ASN A 39 -0.67 29.10 -0.07
CA ASN A 39 -1.53 28.20 0.71
C ASN A 39 -2.19 27.13 -0.17
N THR A 40 -2.62 27.50 -1.38
CA THR A 40 -3.21 26.56 -2.34
C THR A 40 -2.19 25.53 -2.80
N TRP A 41 -0.96 25.97 -3.12
CA TRP A 41 0.12 25.10 -3.54
C TRP A 41 0.53 24.13 -2.44
N LYS A 42 0.68 24.61 -1.20
CA LYS A 42 0.96 23.76 -0.04
C LYS A 42 -0.12 22.69 0.16
N ARG A 43 -1.40 23.07 0.02
CA ARG A 43 -2.52 22.12 0.12
C ARG A 43 -2.50 21.08 -1.00
N GLN A 44 -2.19 21.49 -2.23
CA GLN A 44 -2.07 20.58 -3.37
C GLN A 44 -0.95 19.56 -3.17
N ILE A 45 0.26 20.00 -2.76
CA ILE A 45 1.38 19.09 -2.51
C ILE A 45 1.04 18.08 -1.40
N SER A 46 0.42 18.56 -0.31
CA SER A 46 0.03 17.67 0.79
C SER A 46 -1.00 16.63 0.36
N GLY A 47 -2.00 17.04 -0.42
CA GLY A 47 -3.04 16.13 -0.93
C GLY A 47 -2.48 15.13 -1.94
N GLU A 48 -1.57 15.57 -2.82
CA GLU A 48 -0.90 14.69 -3.79
C GLU A 48 -0.06 13.62 -3.09
N HIS A 49 0.73 14.02 -2.08
CA HIS A 49 1.54 13.08 -1.30
C HIS A 49 0.68 12.08 -0.50
N GLN A 50 -0.43 12.55 0.09
CA GLN A 50 -1.40 11.67 0.75
C GLN A 50 -2.00 10.65 -0.23
N HIS A 51 -2.50 11.11 -1.37
CA HIS A 51 -3.08 10.24 -2.39
C HIS A 51 -2.06 9.20 -2.90
N GLU A 52 -0.83 9.62 -3.20
CA GLU A 52 0.24 8.72 -3.66
C GLU A 52 0.56 7.66 -2.60
N THR A 53 0.70 8.05 -1.33
CA THR A 53 1.00 7.15 -0.22
C THR A 53 -0.13 6.13 -0.02
N ALA A 54 -1.39 6.57 -0.05
CA ALA A 54 -2.55 5.69 0.03
C ALA A 54 -2.59 4.68 -1.12
N MET A 55 -2.34 5.13 -2.35
CA MET A 55 -2.31 4.26 -3.53
C MET A 55 -1.15 3.26 -3.50
N LYS A 56 0.02 3.67 -3.00
CA LYS A 56 1.18 2.80 -2.81
C LYS A 56 0.84 1.67 -1.83
N LEU A 57 0.25 1.99 -0.68
CA LEU A 57 -0.18 1.00 0.30
C LEU A 57 -1.21 0.03 -0.29
N LEU A 58 -2.26 0.53 -0.93
CA LEU A 58 -3.30 -0.31 -1.54
C LEU A 58 -2.74 -1.25 -2.61
N ARG A 59 -1.79 -0.79 -3.43
CA ARG A 59 -1.12 -1.63 -4.43
C ARG A 59 -0.31 -2.75 -3.78
N SER A 60 0.48 -2.45 -2.75
CA SER A 60 1.23 -3.46 -2.00
C SER A 60 0.31 -4.49 -1.34
N LEU A 61 -0.80 -4.06 -0.75
CA LEU A 61 -1.82 -4.94 -0.17
C LEU A 61 -2.44 -5.89 -1.20
N ILE A 62 -2.82 -5.36 -2.37
CA ILE A 62 -3.37 -6.15 -3.47
C ILE A 62 -2.34 -7.16 -3.99
N GLU A 63 -1.06 -6.77 -4.06
CA GLU A 63 0.03 -7.66 -4.43
C GLU A 63 0.18 -8.80 -3.42
N VAL A 64 0.25 -8.49 -2.12
CA VAL A 64 0.32 -9.49 -1.03
C VAL A 64 -0.83 -10.49 -1.14
N ARG A 65 -2.07 -10.00 -1.31
CA ARG A 65 -3.24 -10.86 -1.55
C ARG A 65 -3.05 -11.77 -2.76
N SER A 66 -2.57 -11.23 -3.88
CA SER A 66 -2.34 -12.03 -5.09
C SER A 66 -1.29 -13.11 -4.85
N ARG A 67 -0.21 -12.82 -4.12
CA ARG A 67 0.85 -13.80 -3.79
C ARG A 67 0.37 -14.85 -2.81
N ILE A 68 -0.45 -14.49 -1.83
CA ILE A 68 -1.12 -15.44 -0.95
C ILE A 68 -1.98 -16.41 -1.75
N LYS A 69 -2.77 -15.92 -2.70
CA LYS A 69 -3.60 -16.77 -3.55
C LYS A 69 -2.77 -17.76 -4.38
N ASP A 70 -1.61 -17.32 -4.87
CA ASP A 70 -0.68 -18.17 -5.61
C ASP A 70 -0.06 -19.26 -4.72
N VAL A 71 0.40 -18.91 -3.51
CA VAL A 71 0.91 -19.88 -2.51
C VAL A 71 -0.16 -20.92 -2.15
N ARG A 72 -1.43 -20.49 -2.08
CA ARG A 72 -2.58 -21.32 -1.69
C ARG A 72 -3.25 -22.09 -2.83
N ARG A 73 -2.65 -22.08 -4.02
CA ARG A 73 -3.22 -22.75 -5.18
C ARG A 73 -3.12 -24.27 -5.02
N SER A 74 -4.22 -24.98 -5.27
CA SER A 74 -4.30 -26.44 -5.10
C SER A 74 -3.82 -27.22 -6.31
N ILE A 75 -3.88 -26.62 -7.49
CA ILE A 75 -3.48 -27.23 -8.75
C ILE A 75 -2.20 -26.55 -9.24
N ASP A 76 -1.19 -27.38 -9.44
CA ASP A 76 0.11 -26.97 -9.97
C ASP A 76 0.33 -27.61 -11.34
N MET A 77 0.82 -26.81 -12.28
CA MET A 77 1.14 -27.31 -13.62
C MET A 77 2.56 -27.86 -13.62
N THR A 78 2.78 -28.98 -14.30
CA THR A 78 4.12 -29.57 -14.41
C THR A 78 5.16 -28.55 -14.89
N SER A 79 4.83 -27.71 -15.87
CA SER A 79 5.73 -26.65 -16.37
C SER A 79 6.20 -25.68 -15.28
N GLU A 80 5.36 -25.34 -14.30
CA GLU A 80 5.74 -24.44 -13.22
C GLU A 80 6.72 -25.09 -12.24
N HIS A 81 6.65 -26.42 -12.06
CA HIS A 81 7.67 -27.14 -11.30
C HIS A 81 9.03 -27.09 -12.00
N TYR A 82 9.07 -27.22 -13.33
CA TYR A 82 10.30 -27.05 -14.12
C TYR A 82 10.85 -25.62 -13.99
N ASP A 83 10.00 -24.61 -14.14
CA ASP A 83 10.40 -23.20 -14.01
C ASP A 83 10.94 -22.90 -12.60
N ALA A 84 10.28 -23.39 -11.56
CA ALA A 84 10.70 -23.21 -10.18
C ALA A 84 12.02 -23.93 -9.87
N PHE A 85 12.21 -25.14 -10.42
CA PHE A 85 13.47 -25.87 -10.32
C PHE A 85 14.61 -25.08 -10.96
N LYS A 86 14.39 -24.58 -12.19
CA LYS A 86 15.37 -23.78 -12.93
C LYS A 86 15.71 -22.48 -12.21
N GLU A 87 14.73 -21.81 -11.60
CA GLU A 87 14.94 -20.59 -10.81
C GLU A 87 15.86 -20.84 -9.60
N ILE A 88 15.76 -22.01 -8.96
CA ILE A 88 16.52 -22.33 -7.75
C ILE A 88 17.88 -22.97 -8.07
N GLU A 89 17.92 -23.95 -8.97
CA GLU A 89 19.11 -24.76 -9.26
C GLU A 89 19.93 -24.23 -10.45
N GLY A 90 19.38 -23.29 -11.23
CA GLY A 90 20.07 -22.68 -12.37
C GLY A 90 20.29 -23.62 -13.57
N ARG A 91 19.63 -24.78 -13.59
CA ARG A 91 19.71 -25.80 -14.65
C ARG A 91 18.37 -26.49 -14.89
N GLU A 92 18.28 -27.26 -15.98
CA GLU A 92 17.14 -28.15 -16.23
C GLU A 92 17.24 -29.41 -15.34
N PRO A 93 16.11 -29.99 -14.90
CA PRO A 93 16.10 -31.26 -14.17
C PRO A 93 16.49 -32.42 -15.09
N ALA A 94 17.32 -33.35 -14.60
CA ALA A 94 17.75 -34.49 -15.42
C ALA A 94 16.62 -35.53 -15.63
N ASN A 95 15.66 -35.58 -14.71
CA ASN A 95 14.50 -36.47 -14.76
C ASN A 95 13.38 -35.92 -13.84
N SER A 96 12.19 -36.51 -13.92
CA SER A 96 11.04 -36.09 -13.09
C SER A 96 11.25 -36.31 -11.60
N SER A 97 12.04 -37.30 -11.19
CA SER A 97 12.26 -37.59 -9.76
C SER A 97 13.02 -36.50 -9.04
N GLU A 98 13.83 -35.68 -9.73
CA GLU A 98 14.46 -34.49 -9.13
C GLU A 98 13.42 -33.45 -8.71
N LEU A 99 12.30 -33.33 -9.44
CA LEU A 99 11.23 -32.40 -9.11
C LEU A 99 10.49 -32.79 -7.82
N ASP A 100 10.49 -34.08 -7.48
CA ASP A 100 9.78 -34.62 -6.31
C ASP A 100 10.61 -34.56 -5.01
N GLN A 101 11.92 -34.31 -5.11
CA GLN A 101 12.81 -34.27 -3.95
C GLN A 101 12.51 -33.09 -3.01
N LYS A 102 12.00 -31.98 -3.56
CA LYS A 102 11.76 -30.73 -2.84
C LYS A 102 10.53 -30.05 -3.40
N ASP A 103 9.80 -29.35 -2.53
CA ASP A 103 8.67 -28.50 -2.95
C ASP A 103 9.17 -27.17 -3.56
N TYR A 104 9.88 -27.26 -4.70
CA TYR A 104 10.50 -26.13 -5.41
C TYR A 104 9.50 -25.01 -5.67
N LEU A 105 8.30 -25.38 -6.13
CA LEU A 105 7.25 -24.43 -6.47
C LEU A 105 6.79 -23.64 -5.24
N ARG A 106 6.53 -24.31 -4.11
CA ARG A 106 6.17 -23.62 -2.86
C ARG A 106 7.28 -22.70 -2.36
N ILE A 107 8.55 -23.08 -2.53
CA ILE A 107 9.68 -22.23 -2.13
C ILE A 107 9.72 -20.94 -2.96
N VAL A 108 9.62 -21.06 -4.28
CA VAL A 108 9.59 -19.89 -5.18
C VAL A 108 8.40 -18.99 -4.88
N ARG A 109 7.20 -19.56 -4.72
CA ARG A 109 6.00 -18.78 -4.38
C ARG A 109 6.12 -18.10 -3.01
N GLY A 110 6.66 -18.81 -2.02
CA GLY A 110 6.92 -18.27 -0.68
C GLY A 110 7.91 -17.11 -0.72
N LYS A 111 8.98 -17.22 -1.51
CA LYS A 111 9.92 -16.11 -1.74
C LYS A 111 9.22 -14.89 -2.33
N ARG A 112 8.43 -15.07 -3.39
CA ARG A 112 7.67 -13.97 -4.02
C ARG A 112 6.64 -13.34 -3.08
N LEU A 113 6.07 -14.11 -2.15
CA LEU A 113 5.22 -13.59 -1.08
C LEU A 113 6.02 -12.74 -0.09
N ASN A 114 7.19 -13.21 0.35
CA ASN A 114 8.07 -12.44 1.22
C ASN A 114 8.49 -11.11 0.54
N ASP A 115 8.88 -11.14 -0.73
CA ASP A 115 9.22 -9.93 -1.48
C ASP A 115 8.05 -8.93 -1.57
N ALA A 116 6.80 -9.43 -1.55
CA ALA A 116 5.60 -8.57 -1.51
C ALA A 116 5.33 -8.04 -0.10
N LEU A 117 5.60 -8.83 0.94
CA LEU A 117 5.50 -8.40 2.34
C LEU A 117 6.55 -7.33 2.66
N ASP A 118 7.78 -7.47 2.18
CA ASP A 118 8.83 -6.45 2.35
C ASP A 118 8.40 -5.12 1.72
N ARG A 119 7.78 -5.16 0.54
CA ARG A 119 7.21 -3.96 -0.11
C ARG A 119 6.00 -3.39 0.61
N LEU A 120 5.21 -4.23 1.26
CA LEU A 120 4.12 -3.77 2.13
C LEU A 120 4.68 -3.07 3.38
N ASP A 121 5.73 -3.61 4.00
CA ASP A 121 6.37 -3.02 5.17
C ASP A 121 6.97 -1.65 4.86
N VAL A 122 7.63 -1.49 3.70
CA VAL A 122 8.09 -0.18 3.23
C VAL A 122 6.91 0.78 3.05
N ALA A 123 5.82 0.34 2.41
CA ALA A 123 4.63 1.19 2.23
C ALA A 123 3.94 1.53 3.56
N LYS A 124 3.96 0.62 4.54
CA LYS A 124 3.43 0.82 5.90
C LYS A 124 4.19 1.93 6.61
N ILE A 125 5.53 1.95 6.53
CA ILE A 125 6.36 3.01 7.15
C ILE A 125 5.98 4.38 6.58
N ASP A 126 5.87 4.52 5.26
CA ASP A 126 5.45 5.79 4.64
C ASP A 126 4.04 6.19 5.09
N THR A 127 3.14 5.21 5.19
CA THR A 127 1.75 5.43 5.63
C THR A 127 1.69 5.92 7.08
N GLU A 128 2.53 5.38 7.96
CA GLU A 128 2.56 5.74 9.39
C GLU A 128 2.93 7.22 9.62
N ILE A 129 3.68 7.81 8.69
CA ILE A 129 4.05 9.23 8.73
C ILE A 129 2.87 10.13 8.33
N VAL A 130 2.01 9.64 7.43
CA VAL A 130 1.00 10.45 6.74
C VAL A 130 -0.41 10.28 7.33
N PHE A 131 -0.73 9.10 7.83
CA PHE A 131 -2.08 8.71 8.24
C PHE A 131 -2.17 8.36 9.73
N ASP A 132 -3.40 8.17 10.21
CA ASP A 132 -3.65 7.80 11.58
C ASP A 132 -3.23 6.35 11.92
N ALA A 133 -3.15 6.08 13.22
CA ALA A 133 -2.82 4.76 13.73
C ALA A 133 -3.90 3.71 13.41
N LEU A 134 -5.13 4.11 13.05
CA LEU A 134 -6.19 3.16 12.71
C LEU A 134 -5.89 2.44 11.39
N VAL A 135 -5.45 3.17 10.37
CA VAL A 135 -4.98 2.57 9.10
C VAL A 135 -3.90 1.53 9.36
N ILE A 136 -2.90 1.88 10.17
CA ILE A 136 -1.78 0.99 10.50
C ILE A 136 -2.25 -0.24 11.26
N SER A 137 -3.15 -0.07 12.24
CA SER A 137 -3.69 -1.19 13.02
C SER A 137 -4.46 -2.20 12.15
N GLU A 138 -5.11 -1.74 11.09
CA GLU A 138 -5.81 -2.62 10.15
C GLU A 138 -4.82 -3.38 9.26
N VAL A 139 -3.77 -2.71 8.76
CA VAL A 139 -2.69 -3.35 7.98
C VAL A 139 -1.97 -4.43 8.80
N GLU A 140 -1.73 -4.20 10.09
CA GLU A 140 -1.05 -5.17 10.97
C GLU A 140 -1.79 -6.50 11.14
N LYS A 141 -3.09 -6.54 10.85
CA LYS A 141 -3.84 -7.80 10.82
C LYS A 141 -3.29 -8.78 9.78
N ILE A 142 -2.60 -8.28 8.74
CA ILE A 142 -1.92 -9.12 7.74
C ILE A 142 -0.83 -9.97 8.37
N SER A 143 -0.07 -9.47 9.35
CA SER A 143 0.98 -10.26 9.98
C SER A 143 0.38 -11.47 10.71
N LYS A 144 -0.77 -11.29 11.38
CA LYS A 144 -1.51 -12.39 12.02
C LYS A 144 -2.06 -13.37 10.99
N PHE A 145 -2.59 -12.85 9.87
CA PHE A 145 -3.03 -13.63 8.73
C PHE A 145 -1.87 -14.51 8.21
N ILE A 146 -0.73 -13.93 7.83
CA ILE A 146 0.44 -14.65 7.34
C ILE A 146 0.96 -15.68 8.34
N ALA A 147 0.98 -15.36 9.64
CA ALA A 147 1.38 -16.31 10.67
C ALA A 147 0.49 -17.57 10.69
N LYS A 148 -0.83 -17.41 10.48
CA LYS A 148 -1.78 -18.53 10.37
C LYS A 148 -1.53 -19.38 9.11
N LEU A 149 -1.21 -18.75 7.97
CA LEU A 149 -0.79 -19.48 6.76
C LEU A 149 0.49 -20.29 7.00
N ASN A 150 1.52 -19.66 7.54
CA ASN A 150 2.82 -20.30 7.77
C ASN A 150 2.70 -21.48 8.75
N LYS A 151 1.90 -21.32 9.81
CA LYS A 151 1.58 -22.43 10.73
C LYS A 151 0.90 -23.59 10.00
N SER A 152 -0.04 -23.29 9.11
CA SER A 152 -0.76 -24.32 8.35
C SER A 152 0.14 -25.04 7.34
N ILE A 153 1.06 -24.33 6.69
CA ILE A 153 2.12 -24.91 5.85
C ILE A 153 2.99 -25.86 6.66
N MET A 154 3.43 -25.43 7.85
CA MET A 154 4.26 -26.24 8.73
C MET A 154 3.53 -27.54 9.15
N VAL A 155 2.27 -27.44 9.60
CA VAL A 155 1.45 -28.61 9.99
C VAL A 155 1.27 -29.57 8.81
N HIS A 156 0.95 -29.06 7.62
CA HIS A 156 0.79 -29.88 6.42
C HIS A 156 2.08 -30.62 6.04
N ASN A 157 3.22 -29.92 6.08
CA ASN A 157 4.52 -30.53 5.79
C ASN A 157 4.88 -31.60 6.83
N GLN A 158 4.58 -31.34 8.11
CA GLN A 158 4.79 -32.32 9.17
C GLN A 158 3.91 -33.56 9.00
N ALA A 159 2.64 -33.39 8.57
CA ALA A 159 1.74 -34.51 8.28
C ALA A 159 2.27 -35.39 7.14
N LYS A 160 2.88 -34.78 6.10
CA LYS A 160 3.52 -35.52 5.01
C LYS A 160 4.74 -36.32 5.48
N MET A 161 5.56 -35.75 6.35
CA MET A 161 6.76 -36.42 6.86
C MET A 161 6.44 -37.49 7.91
N TYR A 162 5.42 -37.25 8.73
CA TYR A 162 5.11 -38.03 9.93
C TYR A 162 3.60 -38.29 10.07
N PRO A 163 2.99 -39.08 9.17
CA PRO A 163 1.53 -39.25 9.12
C PRO A 163 0.91 -39.86 10.39
N ALA A 164 1.70 -40.56 11.22
CA ALA A 164 1.23 -41.15 12.47
C ALA A 164 1.10 -40.16 13.64
N TYR A 165 1.61 -38.93 13.51
CA TYR A 165 1.76 -37.99 14.63
C TYR A 165 0.72 -36.86 14.65
N LEU A 166 -0.04 -36.67 13.59
CA LEU A 166 -1.04 -35.59 13.50
C LEU A 166 -2.45 -36.16 13.46
N SER A 167 -3.34 -35.54 14.23
CA SER A 167 -4.75 -35.88 14.17
C SER A 167 -5.34 -35.52 12.80
N SER A 168 -6.31 -36.32 12.35
CA SER A 168 -7.03 -36.04 11.10
C SER A 168 -7.69 -34.64 11.11
N ASP A 169 -8.10 -34.16 12.28
CA ASP A 169 -8.75 -32.87 12.45
C ASP A 169 -7.79 -31.69 12.31
N GLU A 170 -6.57 -31.79 12.84
CA GLU A 170 -5.55 -30.74 12.68
C GLU A 170 -5.10 -30.61 11.23
N ASN A 171 -4.92 -31.74 10.55
CA ASN A 171 -4.55 -31.73 9.14
C ASN A 171 -5.67 -31.14 8.27
N LYS A 172 -6.94 -31.46 8.57
CA LYS A 172 -8.09 -30.87 7.87
C LYS A 172 -8.14 -29.35 8.04
N LYS A 173 -7.96 -28.84 9.26
CA LYS A 173 -7.91 -27.39 9.54
C LYS A 173 -6.76 -26.70 8.81
N ALA A 174 -5.59 -27.32 8.77
CA ALA A 174 -4.45 -26.80 8.02
C ALA A 174 -4.75 -26.75 6.51
N TYR A 175 -5.39 -27.79 5.98
CA TYR A 175 -5.78 -27.88 4.57
C TYR A 175 -6.76 -26.75 4.17
N GLU A 176 -7.75 -26.45 5.01
CA GLU A 176 -8.71 -25.35 4.77
C GLU A 176 -8.05 -23.96 4.70
N VAL A 177 -6.96 -23.75 5.44
CA VAL A 177 -6.17 -22.51 5.35
C VAL A 177 -5.26 -22.54 4.13
N LEU A 178 -4.63 -23.68 3.87
CA LEU A 178 -3.58 -23.82 2.85
C LEU A 178 -4.13 -23.77 1.43
N TYR A 179 -5.31 -24.31 1.18
CA TYR A 179 -5.90 -24.37 -0.16
C TYR A 179 -7.15 -23.50 -0.24
N SER A 180 -7.31 -22.81 -1.37
CA SER A 180 -8.53 -22.02 -1.61
C SER A 180 -9.69 -22.96 -1.94
N ASN A 181 -10.79 -22.84 -1.18
CA ASN A 181 -12.01 -23.62 -1.35
C ASN A 181 -13.07 -22.90 -2.22
N GLY A 182 -12.64 -22.01 -3.13
CA GLY A 182 -13.56 -21.28 -4.00
C GLY A 182 -14.32 -20.16 -3.27
N PRO A 183 -15.60 -19.90 -3.60
CA PRO A 183 -16.37 -18.78 -3.02
C PRO A 183 -16.50 -18.81 -1.49
N ASP A 184 -16.52 -20.01 -0.90
CA ASP A 184 -16.70 -20.23 0.54
C ASP A 184 -15.36 -20.26 1.31
N ASP A 185 -14.28 -19.79 0.69
CA ASP A 185 -12.94 -19.69 1.31
C ASP A 185 -12.92 -18.63 2.41
N VAL A 186 -13.35 -19.00 3.62
CA VAL A 186 -13.39 -18.13 4.82
C VAL A 186 -12.04 -17.46 5.06
N TYR A 187 -10.94 -18.18 4.87
CA TYR A 187 -9.61 -17.63 5.04
C TYR A 187 -9.27 -16.63 3.91
N GLY A 188 -9.62 -16.91 2.66
CA GLY A 188 -9.50 -15.94 1.56
C GLY A 188 -10.34 -14.68 1.76
N GLN A 189 -11.53 -14.81 2.37
CA GLN A 189 -12.40 -13.66 2.66
C GLN A 189 -11.84 -12.76 3.77
N GLU A 190 -11.09 -13.31 4.72
CA GLU A 190 -10.46 -12.55 5.82
C GLU A 190 -9.48 -11.50 5.28
N ILE A 191 -8.64 -11.82 4.28
CA ILE A 191 -7.75 -10.82 3.65
C ILE A 191 -8.51 -9.79 2.80
N GLU A 192 -9.58 -10.18 2.12
CA GLU A 192 -10.41 -9.22 1.37
C GLU A 192 -11.09 -8.23 2.31
N LEU A 193 -11.52 -8.68 3.50
CA LEU A 193 -12.08 -7.80 4.52
C LEU A 193 -11.05 -6.81 5.05
N ILE A 194 -9.82 -7.25 5.34
CA ILE A 194 -8.73 -6.35 5.76
C ILE A 194 -8.49 -5.27 4.70
N ILE A 195 -8.36 -5.66 3.42
CA ILE A 195 -8.13 -4.71 2.32
C ILE A 195 -9.29 -3.74 2.16
N LYS A 196 -10.53 -4.24 2.29
CA LYS A 196 -11.73 -3.40 2.24
C LYS A 196 -11.72 -2.36 3.36
N ASN A 197 -11.42 -2.76 4.59
CA ASN A 197 -11.38 -1.86 5.74
C ASN A 197 -10.31 -0.78 5.56
N VAL A 198 -9.09 -1.16 5.12
CA VAL A 198 -8.03 -0.18 4.80
C VAL A 198 -8.49 0.79 3.71
N ARG A 199 -9.14 0.30 2.64
CA ARG A 199 -9.66 1.17 1.57
C ARG A 199 -10.72 2.14 2.07
N GLU A 200 -11.64 1.70 2.92
CA GLU A 200 -12.67 2.59 3.47
C GLU A 200 -12.06 3.66 4.39
N LEU A 201 -11.02 3.34 5.16
CA LEU A 201 -10.28 4.33 5.95
C LEU A 201 -9.53 5.34 5.08
N LEU A 202 -8.99 4.91 3.94
CA LEU A 202 -8.24 5.77 3.03
C LEU A 202 -9.12 6.58 2.06
N LYS A 203 -10.42 6.27 1.97
CA LYS A 203 -11.32 6.87 0.97
C LYS A 203 -11.36 8.38 1.04
N GLU A 204 -11.34 8.94 2.24
CA GLU A 204 -11.38 10.38 2.50
C GLU A 204 -10.16 11.12 1.92
N PHE A 205 -9.08 10.40 1.59
CA PHE A 205 -7.84 10.95 1.06
C PHE A 205 -7.62 10.61 -0.42
N ILE A 206 -8.44 9.72 -0.98
CA ILE A 206 -8.35 9.27 -2.38
C ILE A 206 -9.44 9.93 -3.25
N SER A 207 -10.56 10.34 -2.66
CA SER A 207 -11.68 11.02 -3.35
C SER A 207 -11.44 12.52 -3.55
#